data_AF-A0A094GU86-F1
#
_entry.id   AF-A0A094GU86-F1
#
_cell.length_a   1.000
_cell.length_b   1.000
_cell.length_c   1.000
_cell.angle_alpha   90.00
_cell.angle_beta   90.00
_cell.angle_gamma   90.00
#
_symmetry.space_group_name_H-M   'P 1'
#
loop_
_entity.id
_entity.type
_entity.pdbx_description
1 polymer ?
#
loop_
_entity_poly.entity_id
_entity_poly.type
_entity_poly.pdbx_seq_one_letter_code
_entity_poly.pdbx_strand_id
1 'polypeptide(L)'
;MSSPPTPSPSIVPPYNRTTLTRLLTRHYTTLSQMGYIPPTSILHPPASGWSDSRLNTSALRLIGRNETVIELLKHIPYLDKEIQVWPETEHLSYLDRKWESPTTINERMGEEGGLVNIYPFSPHKSPLPGMVTLTHGWAGVWWVIDTDTGLVWPSESHWTVHAKPDEPEWMWLSRKSSSNAAGRTWTPFGEKSVSS
;
A
#
# COMPACT_ATOMS: atom_id res chain seq x y z
N MET A 1 -7.22 -21.99 -39.25
CA MET A 1 -7.53 -21.01 -38.20
C MET A 1 -6.73 -21.42 -36.98
N SER A 2 -5.71 -20.66 -36.61
CA SER A 2 -4.84 -20.99 -35.47
C SER A 2 -5.51 -20.54 -34.18
N SER A 3 -5.54 -21.42 -33.17
CA SER A 3 -6.06 -21.11 -31.84
C SER A 3 -5.34 -19.91 -31.22
N PRO A 4 -6.03 -19.09 -30.40
CA PRO A 4 -5.37 -18.02 -29.67
C PRO A 4 -4.29 -18.59 -28.73
N PRO A 5 -3.15 -17.92 -28.58
CA PRO A 5 -2.10 -18.36 -27.67
C PRO A 5 -2.64 -18.38 -26.23
N THR A 6 -2.40 -19.49 -25.55
CA THR A 6 -2.70 -19.66 -24.12
C THR A 6 -2.05 -18.52 -23.33
N PRO A 7 -2.77 -17.80 -22.45
CA PRO A 7 -2.15 -16.77 -21.62
C PRO A 7 -1.05 -17.41 -20.76
N SER A 8 0.16 -16.86 -20.86
CA SER A 8 1.29 -17.29 -20.05
C SER A 8 0.92 -17.22 -18.56
N PRO A 9 1.28 -18.23 -17.74
CA PRO A 9 1.00 -18.19 -16.31
C PRO A 9 1.62 -16.94 -15.71
N SER A 10 0.80 -16.16 -14.99
CA SER A 10 1.25 -14.95 -14.30
C SER A 10 2.33 -15.34 -13.29
N ILE A 11 3.57 -14.90 -13.53
CA ILE A 11 4.70 -15.08 -12.60
C ILE A 11 4.53 -14.04 -11.49
N VAL A 12 3.50 -14.19 -10.66
CA VAL A 12 3.40 -13.44 -9.42
C VAL A 12 4.14 -14.28 -8.36
N PRO A 13 5.26 -13.79 -7.81
CA PRO A 13 5.94 -14.52 -6.76
C PRO A 13 5.01 -14.63 -5.55
N PRO A 14 4.91 -15.81 -4.91
CA PRO A 14 4.04 -15.98 -3.76
C PRO A 14 4.48 -15.07 -2.61
N TYR A 15 3.51 -14.68 -1.76
CA TYR A 15 3.79 -13.93 -0.55
C TYR A 15 4.93 -14.56 0.26
N ASN A 16 5.90 -13.73 0.64
CA ASN A 16 7.00 -14.13 1.50
C ASN A 16 7.33 -12.98 2.46
N ARG A 17 6.97 -13.16 3.74
CA ARG A 17 7.17 -12.17 4.81
C ARG A 17 8.62 -11.70 4.87
N THR A 18 9.59 -12.62 4.89
CA THR A 18 11.02 -12.30 4.98
C THR A 18 11.48 -11.43 3.82
N THR A 19 10.99 -11.72 2.61
CA THR A 19 11.31 -10.94 1.41
C THR A 19 10.75 -9.53 1.52
N LEU A 20 9.47 -9.37 1.90
CA LEU A 20 8.85 -8.05 2.09
C LEU A 20 9.54 -7.25 3.20
N THR A 21 9.76 -7.85 4.38
CA THR A 21 10.51 -7.21 5.47
C THR A 21 11.87 -6.71 4.99
N ARG A 22 12.62 -7.52 4.25
CA ARG A 22 13.93 -7.14 3.71
C ARG A 22 13.83 -5.99 2.71
N LEU A 23 12.84 -6.02 1.81
CA LEU A 23 12.63 -4.97 0.81
C LEU A 23 12.25 -3.64 1.46
N LEU A 24 11.32 -3.65 2.42
CA LEU A 24 10.91 -2.46 3.17
C LEU A 24 12.07 -1.88 4.00
N THR A 25 12.83 -2.75 4.66
CA THR A 25 14.04 -2.34 5.40
C THR A 25 15.02 -1.64 4.47
N ARG A 26 15.32 -2.27 3.31
CA ARG A 26 16.22 -1.68 2.32
C ARG A 26 15.69 -0.33 1.81
N HIS A 27 14.38 -0.20 1.57
CA HIS A 27 13.78 1.04 1.10
C HIS A 27 14.02 2.19 2.08
N TYR A 28 13.71 2.03 3.37
CA TYR A 28 13.97 3.07 4.37
C TYR A 28 15.45 3.33 4.57
N THR A 29 16.31 2.29 4.54
CA THR A 29 17.76 2.48 4.59
C THR A 29 18.25 3.31 3.39
N THR A 30 17.74 3.08 2.18
CA THR A 30 18.10 3.87 1.00
C THR A 30 17.65 5.33 1.14
N LEU A 31 16.42 5.59 1.61
CA LEU A 31 15.97 6.96 1.89
C LEU A 31 16.86 7.65 2.92
N SER A 32 17.29 6.91 3.93
CA SER A 32 18.21 7.43 4.94
C SER A 32 19.59 7.77 4.38
N GLN A 33 20.15 6.89 3.55
CA GLN A 33 21.43 7.12 2.88
C GLN A 33 21.41 8.30 1.90
N MET A 34 20.25 8.56 1.29
CA MET A 34 20.03 9.73 0.43
C MET A 34 19.85 11.04 1.22
N GLY A 35 19.77 10.97 2.56
CA GLY A 35 19.56 12.14 3.42
C GLY A 35 18.10 12.58 3.55
N TYR A 36 17.13 11.80 3.08
CA TYR A 36 15.71 12.13 3.24
C TYR A 36 15.22 11.95 4.67
N ILE A 37 15.71 10.91 5.37
CA ILE A 37 15.31 10.60 6.74
C ILE A 37 16.54 10.30 7.62
N PRO A 38 16.53 10.65 8.92
CA PRO A 38 17.60 10.26 9.83
C PRO A 38 17.67 8.73 9.96
N PRO A 39 18.87 8.12 10.02
CA PRO A 39 19.00 6.68 10.30
C PRO A 39 18.34 6.28 11.63
N THR A 40 18.41 7.17 12.62
CA THR A 40 17.82 6.99 13.95
C THR A 40 16.29 6.94 13.95
N SER A 41 15.66 7.39 12.85
CA SER A 41 14.20 7.36 12.71
C SER A 41 13.69 5.99 12.29
N ILE A 42 14.55 5.06 11.85
CA ILE A 42 14.14 3.72 11.43
C ILE A 42 14.03 2.80 12.65
N LEU A 43 12.82 2.33 12.93
CA LEU A 43 12.54 1.36 13.97
C LEU A 43 12.60 -0.05 13.40
N HIS A 44 13.60 -0.83 13.82
CA HIS A 44 13.76 -2.22 13.40
C HIS A 44 13.01 -3.18 14.33
N PRO A 45 12.26 -4.15 13.79
CA PRO A 45 11.58 -5.15 14.61
C PRO A 45 12.58 -6.04 15.35
N PRO A 46 12.27 -6.47 16.59
CA PRO A 46 12.98 -7.57 17.25
C PRO A 46 12.93 -8.86 16.40
N ALA A 47 13.83 -9.81 16.66
CA ALA A 47 13.84 -11.09 15.95
C ALA A 47 12.51 -11.88 16.09
N SER A 48 11.83 -11.74 17.23
CA SER A 48 10.49 -12.30 17.50
C SER A 48 9.34 -11.45 16.97
N GLY A 49 9.63 -10.31 16.34
CA GLY A 49 8.66 -9.30 15.96
C GLY A 49 8.25 -8.37 17.11
N TRP A 50 7.47 -7.34 16.77
CA TRP A 50 6.84 -6.42 17.70
C TRP A 50 5.79 -7.13 18.57
N SER A 51 5.59 -6.67 19.81
CA SER A 51 4.60 -7.26 20.70
C SER A 51 3.17 -6.95 20.27
N ASP A 52 2.25 -7.84 20.64
CA ASP A 52 0.82 -7.67 20.36
C ASP A 52 0.25 -6.37 20.95
N SER A 53 0.77 -5.93 22.11
CA SER A 53 0.37 -4.67 22.74
C SER A 53 0.77 -3.44 21.94
N ARG A 54 1.97 -3.45 21.33
CA ARG A 54 2.43 -2.32 20.51
C ARG A 54 1.63 -2.16 19.23
N LEU A 55 1.17 -3.26 18.63
CA LEU A 55 0.33 -3.20 17.43
C LEU A 55 -1.17 -3.06 17.73
N ASN A 56 -1.59 -3.42 18.95
CA ASN A 56 -2.98 -3.68 19.31
C ASN A 56 -3.63 -4.68 18.34
N THR A 57 -3.16 -5.93 18.38
CA THR A 57 -3.62 -6.99 17.46
C THR A 57 -5.13 -7.25 17.55
N SER A 58 -5.73 -7.00 18.71
CA SER A 58 -7.19 -7.06 18.89
C SER A 58 -7.92 -6.04 18.03
N ALA A 59 -7.46 -4.79 17.97
CA ALA A 59 -8.06 -3.78 17.10
C ALA A 59 -7.87 -4.09 15.61
N LEU A 60 -6.71 -4.65 15.23
CA LEU A 60 -6.46 -5.12 13.86
C LEU A 60 -7.43 -6.22 13.43
N ARG A 61 -7.76 -7.15 14.34
CA ARG A 61 -8.78 -8.19 14.09
C ARG A 61 -10.18 -7.60 13.96
N LEU A 62 -10.52 -6.58 14.75
CA LEU A 62 -11.82 -5.89 14.65
C LEU A 62 -12.02 -5.21 13.30
N ILE A 63 -10.96 -4.66 12.70
CA ILE A 63 -11.02 -4.11 11.32
C ILE A 63 -10.86 -5.20 10.24
N GLY A 64 -10.95 -6.46 10.63
CA GLY A 64 -10.98 -7.62 9.75
C GLY A 64 -9.63 -8.06 9.19
N ARG A 65 -8.48 -7.68 9.78
CA ARG A 65 -7.17 -8.20 9.32
C ARG A 65 -6.98 -9.65 9.77
N ASN A 66 -6.44 -10.49 8.89
CA ASN A 66 -6.10 -11.88 9.21
C ASN A 66 -4.75 -11.99 9.95
N GLU A 67 -4.44 -13.19 10.46
CA GLU A 67 -3.19 -13.43 11.18
C GLU A 67 -1.94 -13.27 10.30
N THR A 68 -2.02 -13.52 8.99
CA THR A 68 -0.90 -13.31 8.06
C THR A 68 -0.49 -11.84 8.00
N VAL A 69 -1.48 -10.93 7.91
CA VAL A 69 -1.25 -9.47 7.97
C VAL A 69 -0.68 -9.07 9.33
N ILE A 70 -1.27 -9.56 10.42
CA ILE A 70 -0.78 -9.24 11.78
C ILE A 70 0.67 -9.69 11.95
N GLU A 71 0.99 -10.91 11.51
CA GLU A 71 2.36 -11.43 11.54
C GLU A 71 3.31 -10.65 10.63
N LEU A 72 2.86 -10.14 9.48
CA LEU A 72 3.65 -9.20 8.68
C LEU A 72 3.93 -7.91 9.46
N LEU A 73 2.90 -7.28 10.03
CA LEU A 73 3.03 -6.01 10.76
C LEU A 73 3.97 -6.10 11.96
N LYS A 74 4.08 -7.28 12.59
CA LYS A 74 5.07 -7.55 13.64
C LYS A 74 6.52 -7.53 13.15
N HIS A 75 6.74 -7.78 11.87
CA HIS A 75 8.08 -8.02 11.32
C HIS A 75 8.52 -6.99 10.30
N ILE A 76 7.75 -5.93 10.04
CA ILE A 76 8.19 -4.83 9.17
C ILE A 76 8.85 -3.70 9.98
N PRO A 77 9.77 -2.93 9.37
CA PRO A 77 10.26 -1.71 9.96
C PRO A 77 9.20 -0.60 9.93
N TYR A 78 9.30 0.32 10.87
CA TYR A 78 8.49 1.54 10.93
C TYR A 78 9.39 2.77 11.05
N LEU A 79 8.81 3.97 10.93
CA LEU A 79 9.49 5.20 11.30
C LEU A 79 8.99 5.70 12.66
N ASP A 80 9.85 6.39 13.41
CA ASP A 80 9.53 6.92 14.74
C ASP A 80 8.59 8.14 14.72
N LYS A 81 8.46 8.76 13.54
CA LYS A 81 7.70 9.99 13.29
C LYS A 81 7.06 9.93 11.91
N GLU A 82 5.95 10.64 11.74
CA GLU A 82 5.36 10.90 10.42
C GLU A 82 6.34 11.72 9.58
N ILE A 83 7.05 11.02 8.70
CA ILE A 83 7.99 11.59 7.74
C ILE A 83 7.51 11.20 6.35
N GLN A 84 7.58 12.16 5.41
CA GLN A 84 7.28 11.89 4.02
C GLN A 84 8.35 10.99 3.40
N VAL A 85 7.91 9.85 2.88
CA VAL A 85 8.76 8.87 2.17
C VAL A 85 8.65 9.03 0.64
N TRP A 86 7.66 9.79 0.21
CA TRP A 86 7.40 10.22 -1.17
C TRP A 86 6.61 11.55 -1.13
N PRO A 87 6.60 12.39 -2.18
CA PRO A 87 5.78 13.60 -2.21
C PRO A 87 4.35 13.35 -1.70
N GLU A 88 3.96 14.14 -0.69
CA GLU A 88 2.62 14.12 -0.06
C GLU A 88 2.22 12.77 0.56
N THR A 89 3.19 11.87 0.74
CA THR A 89 2.97 10.49 1.19
C THR A 89 3.84 10.20 2.40
N GLU A 90 3.19 9.86 3.49
CA GLU A 90 3.81 9.56 4.78
C GLU A 90 3.73 8.06 5.06
N HIS A 91 4.70 7.56 5.83
CA HIS A 91 4.63 6.19 6.32
C HIS A 91 3.44 6.02 7.29
N LEU A 92 2.76 4.88 7.23
CA LEU A 92 1.74 4.52 8.22
C LEU A 92 2.37 3.63 9.30
N SER A 93 2.41 4.14 10.53
CA SER A 93 2.81 3.32 11.68
C SER A 93 1.61 2.74 12.41
N TYR A 94 1.65 1.42 12.62
CA TYR A 94 0.71 0.70 13.48
C TYR A 94 1.20 0.62 14.94
N LEU A 95 2.45 1.00 15.19
CA LEU A 95 3.05 0.93 16.52
C LEU A 95 2.52 2.03 17.44
N ASP A 96 2.11 1.63 18.64
CA ASP A 96 1.60 2.47 19.71
C ASP A 96 0.49 3.42 19.27
N ARG A 97 -0.19 3.07 18.17
CA ARG A 97 -1.29 3.84 17.62
C ARG A 97 -2.39 3.93 18.67
N LYS A 98 -2.96 5.12 18.81
CA LYS A 98 -4.18 5.31 19.60
C LYS A 98 -5.36 4.75 18.81
N TRP A 99 -5.76 3.54 19.18
CA TRP A 99 -6.95 2.90 18.64
C TRP A 99 -8.19 3.39 19.39
N GLU A 100 -9.29 3.46 18.67
CA GLU A 100 -10.58 3.78 19.27
C GLU A 100 -11.13 2.59 20.07
N SER A 101 -12.22 2.83 20.80
CA SER A 101 -12.89 1.75 21.52
C SER A 101 -13.38 0.67 20.55
N PRO A 102 -13.44 -0.61 20.97
CA PRO A 102 -13.97 -1.68 20.13
C PRO A 102 -15.37 -1.37 19.55
N THR A 103 -16.23 -0.72 20.34
CA THR A 103 -17.56 -0.28 19.90
C THR A 103 -17.47 0.71 18.74
N THR A 104 -16.65 1.76 18.89
CA THR A 104 -16.46 2.79 17.86
C THR A 104 -15.83 2.22 16.60
N ILE A 105 -14.88 1.28 16.73
CA ILE A 105 -14.30 0.59 15.58
C ILE A 105 -15.38 -0.18 14.80
N ASN A 106 -16.26 -0.92 15.49
CA ASN A 106 -17.35 -1.66 14.85
C ASN A 106 -18.38 -0.75 14.17
N GLU A 107 -18.71 0.39 14.80
CA GLU A 107 -19.58 1.40 14.20
C GLU A 107 -18.97 1.92 12.88
N ARG A 108 -17.71 2.35 12.92
CA ARG A 108 -16.99 2.87 11.75
C ARG A 108 -16.73 1.84 10.65
N MET A 109 -16.60 0.57 11.00
CA MET A 109 -16.54 -0.52 10.03
C MET A 109 -17.82 -0.62 9.18
N GLY A 110 -18.96 -0.16 9.71
CA GLY A 110 -20.23 -0.08 8.99
C GLY A 110 -20.44 1.24 8.23
N GLU A 111 -19.58 2.22 8.40
CA GLU A 111 -19.69 3.56 7.80
C GLU A 111 -18.75 3.71 6.60
N GLU A 112 -19.29 4.28 5.52
CA GLU A 112 -18.48 4.71 4.38
C GLU A 112 -17.42 5.74 4.82
N GLY A 113 -16.16 5.44 4.53
CA GLY A 113 -15.02 6.28 4.94
C GLY A 113 -14.65 6.21 6.42
N GLY A 114 -15.35 5.44 7.26
CA GLY A 114 -15.15 5.42 8.72
C GLY A 114 -13.74 5.05 9.19
N LEU A 115 -12.98 4.29 8.38
CA LEU A 115 -11.61 3.89 8.67
C LEU A 115 -10.59 4.37 7.62
N VAL A 116 -10.92 5.44 6.89
CA VAL A 116 -10.08 5.92 5.77
C VAL A 116 -8.61 6.16 6.16
N ASN A 117 -8.35 6.52 7.42
CA ASN A 117 -7.01 6.80 7.96
C ASN A 117 -6.09 5.57 8.06
N ILE A 118 -6.62 4.35 8.01
CA ILE A 118 -5.86 3.09 8.07
C ILE A 118 -6.24 2.13 6.95
N TYR A 119 -7.37 2.37 6.31
CA TYR A 119 -7.96 1.53 5.29
C TYR A 119 -8.65 2.40 4.22
N PRO A 120 -7.93 2.76 3.13
CA PRO A 120 -8.40 3.74 2.14
C PRO A 120 -9.54 3.24 1.26
N PHE A 121 -9.91 1.96 1.38
CA PHE A 121 -10.88 1.31 0.50
C PHE A 121 -12.30 1.22 1.08
N SER A 122 -12.65 2.07 2.05
CA SER A 122 -14.03 2.10 2.56
C SER A 122 -14.94 2.90 1.60
N PRO A 123 -16.07 2.36 1.14
CA PRO A 123 -16.69 1.10 1.53
C PRO A 123 -16.44 -0.01 0.49
N HIS A 124 -15.65 -1.02 0.84
CA HIS A 124 -15.92 -2.37 0.34
C HIS A 124 -17.05 -2.95 1.18
N LYS A 125 -17.97 -3.70 0.55
CA LYS A 125 -19.06 -4.40 1.27
C LYS A 125 -18.57 -5.34 2.38
N SER A 126 -17.27 -5.64 2.45
CA SER A 126 -16.61 -6.41 3.49
C SER A 126 -15.12 -6.07 3.59
N PRO A 127 -14.48 -6.22 4.76
CA PRO A 127 -13.03 -6.05 4.89
C PRO A 127 -12.28 -7.08 4.04
N LEU A 128 -11.23 -6.64 3.31
CA LEU A 128 -10.30 -7.54 2.61
C LEU A 128 -9.20 -8.02 3.59
N PRO A 129 -9.26 -9.24 4.16
CA PRO A 129 -8.48 -9.56 5.36
C PRO A 129 -6.98 -9.67 5.16
N GLY A 130 -6.54 -10.02 3.94
CA GLY A 130 -5.15 -10.14 3.53
C GLY A 130 -4.49 -8.82 3.09
N MET A 131 -5.22 -7.70 3.12
CA MET A 131 -4.67 -6.41 2.68
C MET A 131 -4.27 -5.51 3.86
N VAL A 132 -3.24 -4.71 3.71
CA VAL A 132 -2.85 -3.71 4.72
C VAL A 132 -2.11 -2.54 4.12
N THR A 133 -2.35 -1.36 4.66
CA THR A 133 -1.76 -0.10 4.17
C THR A 133 -0.37 0.11 4.75
N LEU A 134 0.59 0.51 3.92
CA LEU A 134 1.95 0.87 4.32
C LEU A 134 2.15 2.39 4.45
N THR A 135 1.47 3.17 3.61
CA THR A 135 1.60 4.64 3.55
C THR A 135 0.24 5.30 3.43
N HIS A 136 0.16 6.56 3.85
CA HIS A 136 -1.04 7.37 3.70
C HIS A 136 -0.68 8.80 3.28
N GLY A 137 -1.70 9.57 2.91
CA GLY A 137 -1.55 10.98 2.57
C GLY A 137 -2.83 11.52 1.96
N TRP A 138 -3.12 12.79 2.21
CA TRP A 138 -4.33 13.44 1.68
C TRP A 138 -4.36 13.43 0.14
N ALA A 139 -3.22 13.77 -0.48
CA ALA A 139 -3.00 13.68 -1.93
C ALA A 139 -1.80 12.78 -2.27
N GLY A 140 -1.38 11.95 -1.30
CA GLY A 140 -0.33 10.96 -1.46
C GLY A 140 -0.82 9.64 -2.08
N VAL A 141 0.14 8.72 -2.22
CA VAL A 141 -0.10 7.36 -2.69
C VAL A 141 -0.24 6.44 -1.48
N TRP A 142 -1.34 5.70 -1.43
CA TRP A 142 -1.55 4.67 -0.42
C TRP A 142 -0.98 3.36 -0.95
N TRP A 143 0.21 2.98 -0.50
CA TRP A 143 0.77 1.67 -0.85
C TRP A 143 0.11 0.60 0.00
N VAL A 144 -0.45 -0.42 -0.64
CA VAL A 144 -1.18 -1.49 0.02
C VAL A 144 -0.52 -2.82 -0.27
N ILE A 145 -0.19 -3.54 0.79
CA ILE A 145 0.36 -4.89 0.73
C ILE A 145 -0.80 -5.86 0.69
N ASP A 146 -0.80 -6.74 -0.30
CA ASP A 146 -1.71 -7.88 -0.41
C ASP A 146 -0.93 -9.15 -0.07
N THR A 147 -1.25 -9.77 1.06
CA THR A 147 -0.59 -11.00 1.53
C THR A 147 -1.09 -12.25 0.83
N ASP A 148 -2.21 -12.19 0.10
CA ASP A 148 -2.74 -13.33 -0.65
C ASP A 148 -1.97 -13.49 -1.97
N THR A 149 -1.61 -12.36 -2.60
CA THR A 149 -0.80 -12.35 -3.84
C THR A 149 0.69 -12.08 -3.61
N GLY A 150 1.08 -11.48 -2.49
CA GLY A 150 2.45 -11.04 -2.21
C GLY A 150 2.85 -9.72 -2.88
N LEU A 151 1.90 -9.04 -3.53
CA LEU A 151 2.14 -7.80 -4.25
C LEU A 151 1.91 -6.57 -3.37
N VAL A 152 2.53 -5.47 -3.77
CA VAL A 152 2.32 -4.14 -3.16
C VAL A 152 1.76 -3.23 -4.24
N TRP A 153 0.56 -2.71 -4.01
CA TRP A 153 -0.23 -1.96 -4.98
C TRP A 153 -0.25 -0.48 -4.59
N PRO A 154 -0.02 0.44 -5.53
CA PRO A 154 -0.34 1.84 -5.30
C PRO A 154 -1.87 2.02 -5.42
N SER A 155 -2.49 2.54 -4.37
CA SER A 155 -3.83 3.07 -4.37
C SER A 155 -3.72 4.59 -4.29
N GLU A 156 -3.81 5.30 -5.42
CA GLU A 156 -3.78 6.76 -5.39
C GLU A 156 -5.11 7.30 -4.86
N SER A 157 -5.04 8.45 -4.19
CA SER A 157 -6.19 9.16 -3.63
C SER A 157 -7.16 9.74 -4.69
N HIS A 158 -6.89 9.56 -5.99
CA HIS A 158 -7.59 10.26 -7.08
C HIS A 158 -7.90 9.44 -8.35
N TRP A 159 -7.85 8.10 -8.33
CA TRP A 159 -8.27 7.31 -9.50
C TRP A 159 -9.80 7.07 -9.53
N THR A 160 -10.39 7.29 -10.70
CA THR A 160 -11.71 6.76 -11.05
C THR A 160 -11.69 5.23 -11.05
N VAL A 161 -12.57 4.64 -10.24
CA VAL A 161 -12.86 3.20 -10.21
C VAL A 161 -13.32 2.74 -11.59
N HIS A 162 -12.53 1.92 -12.27
CA HIS A 162 -12.99 1.23 -13.48
C HIS A 162 -13.58 -0.12 -13.07
N ALA A 163 -14.86 -0.11 -12.72
CA ALA A 163 -15.59 -1.34 -12.46
C ALA A 163 -15.60 -2.19 -13.74
N LYS A 164 -14.97 -3.36 -13.68
CA LYS A 164 -15.09 -4.40 -14.70
C LYS A 164 -15.92 -5.54 -14.12
N PRO A 165 -16.99 -5.99 -14.82
CA PRO A 165 -17.91 -7.01 -14.29
C PRO A 165 -17.26 -8.36 -13.93
N ASP A 166 -16.07 -8.63 -14.47
CA ASP A 166 -15.33 -9.89 -14.41
C ASP A 166 -14.07 -9.82 -13.53
N GLU A 167 -13.75 -8.66 -12.95
CA GLU A 167 -12.61 -8.49 -12.05
C GLU A 167 -13.08 -8.30 -10.59
N PRO A 168 -12.48 -9.01 -9.61
CA PRO A 168 -12.61 -8.70 -8.19
C PRO A 168 -12.52 -7.19 -7.91
N GLU A 169 -13.38 -6.67 -7.04
CA GLU A 169 -13.52 -5.23 -6.77
C GLU A 169 -12.19 -4.53 -6.42
N TRP A 170 -11.26 -5.25 -5.78
CA TRP A 170 -9.94 -4.73 -5.43
C TRP A 170 -9.01 -4.51 -6.65
N MET A 171 -9.29 -5.13 -7.80
CA MET A 171 -8.56 -4.92 -9.05
C MET A 171 -9.05 -3.72 -9.85
N TRP A 172 -10.21 -3.14 -9.51
CA TRP A 172 -10.70 -1.89 -10.12
C TRP A 172 -9.77 -0.70 -9.89
N LEU A 173 -8.83 -0.86 -8.96
CA LEU A 173 -7.80 0.10 -8.59
C LEU A 173 -6.54 -0.02 -9.45
N SER A 174 -6.50 -0.91 -10.46
CA SER A 174 -5.30 -1.12 -11.28
C SER A 174 -5.50 -1.00 -12.81
N ARG A 175 -4.49 -0.33 -13.40
CA ARG A 175 -4.03 -0.31 -14.79
C ARG A 175 -4.88 0.47 -15.81
N LYS A 176 -4.40 1.68 -16.15
CA LYS A 176 -4.39 2.11 -17.57
C LYS A 176 -3.66 1.02 -18.36
N SER A 177 -4.40 0.12 -19.00
CA SER A 177 -3.85 -0.49 -20.21
C SER A 177 -3.65 0.66 -21.18
N SER A 178 -2.42 0.86 -21.63
CA SER A 178 -2.13 1.74 -22.73
C SER A 178 -2.87 1.17 -23.95
N SER A 179 -4.10 1.63 -24.17
CA SER A 179 -4.79 1.47 -25.44
C SER A 179 -5.16 2.86 -25.92
N ASN A 180 -4.64 3.16 -27.10
CA ASN A 180 -4.64 4.45 -27.76
C ASN A 180 -6.00 5.13 -27.74
N ALA A 181 -6.03 6.39 -27.31
CA ALA A 181 -6.99 7.38 -27.79
C ALA A 181 -6.24 8.67 -28.13
N ALA A 182 -5.86 8.74 -29.40
CA ALA A 182 -5.76 9.92 -30.25
C ALA A 182 -5.10 11.19 -29.69
N GLY A 183 -3.92 11.52 -30.26
CA GLY A 183 -3.80 12.82 -30.92
C GLY A 183 -2.98 13.92 -30.27
N ARG A 184 -1.98 13.63 -29.42
CA ARG A 184 -0.97 14.64 -29.06
C ARG A 184 0.45 14.08 -29.12
N THR A 185 1.14 14.43 -30.21
CA THR A 185 2.60 14.34 -30.34
C THR A 185 3.25 15.26 -29.32
N TRP A 186 4.04 14.68 -28.41
CA TRP A 186 4.91 15.43 -27.50
C TRP A 186 6.32 15.42 -28.11
N THR A 187 6.80 16.59 -28.58
CA THR A 187 8.21 16.79 -28.92
C THR A 187 9.00 17.06 -27.63
N PRO A 188 10.10 16.36 -27.36
CA PRO A 188 10.95 16.67 -26.22
C PRO A 188 11.58 18.06 -26.39
N PHE A 189 11.48 18.90 -25.36
CA PHE A 189 12.17 20.18 -25.28
C PHE A 189 13.68 19.96 -25.20
N GLY A 190 14.43 20.50 -26.17
CA GLY A 190 15.87 20.72 -26.00
C GLY A 190 16.77 20.58 -27.23
N GLU A 191 16.49 21.26 -28.33
CA GLU A 191 17.56 21.71 -29.23
C GLU A 191 17.25 23.14 -29.71
N LYS A 192 18.05 24.10 -29.24
CA LYS A 192 18.00 25.47 -29.73
C LYS A 192 18.65 25.50 -31.11
N SER A 193 17.86 25.67 -32.17
CA SER A 193 18.37 26.24 -33.42
C SER A 193 18.35 27.77 -33.30
N VAL A 194 19.54 28.36 -33.20
CA VAL A 194 19.77 29.79 -33.43
C VAL A 194 19.53 30.05 -34.91
N SER A 195 18.68 31.03 -35.24
CA SER A 195 18.51 31.53 -36.61
C SER A 195 18.91 33.00 -36.69
N SER A 196 19.88 33.30 -37.54
CA SER A 196 19.93 34.50 -38.37
C SER A 196 20.47 34.07 -39.72
#